data_AF-A0A924EPB5-F1
#
_entry.id   AF-A0A924EPB5-F1
#
_cell.length_a   1.000
_cell.length_b   1.000
_cell.length_c   1.000
_cell.angle_alpha   90.00
_cell.angle_beta   90.00
_cell.angle_gamma   90.00
#
_symmetry.space_group_name_H-M   'P 1'
#
loop_
_entity.id
_entity.type
_entity.pdbx_description
1 polymer ?
#
loop_
_entity_poly.entity_id
_entity_poly.type
_entity_poly.pdbx_seq_one_letter_code
_entity_poly.pdbx_strand_id
1 'polypeptide(L)' 'MFLHQPEFCSHCGNDLKYVEAEFLKRRQIIDIPIINPEYTEQQIFKKVCRCGFCNVYEFPTQVNANISYGENERVF' A
#
# COMPACT_ATOMS: atom_id res chain seq x y z
N MET A 1 -18.82 8.42 6.17
CA MET A 1 -19.50 7.11 6.02
C MET A 1 -20.69 7.33 5.11
N PHE A 2 -20.72 6.68 3.95
CA PHE A 2 -21.88 6.77 3.06
C PHE A 2 -22.86 5.65 3.40
N LEU A 3 -24.07 6.04 3.76
CA LEU A 3 -25.16 5.11 4.04
C LEU A 3 -26.09 5.10 2.82
N HIS A 4 -26.30 3.92 2.25
CA HIS A 4 -27.21 3.74 1.12
C HIS A 4 -28.42 2.95 1.61
N GLN A 5 -29.58 3.61 1.64
CA GLN A 5 -30.86 3.00 2.01
C GLN A 5 -31.85 3.14 0.84
N PRO A 6 -32.71 2.13 0.61
CA PRO A 6 -33.76 2.26 -0.40
C PRO A 6 -34.84 3.24 0.08
N GLU A 7 -35.08 4.29 -0.70
CA GLU A 7 -36.15 5.26 -0.41
C GLU A 7 -37.51 4.79 -0.95
N PHE A 8 -37.51 3.92 -1.95
CA PHE A 8 -38.73 3.40 -2.59
C PHE A 8 -38.65 1.89 -2.82
N CYS A 9 -39.81 1.23 -2.75
CA CYS A 9 -39.94 -0.18 -3.09
C CYS A 9 -39.67 -0.40 -4.58
N SER A 10 -38.71 -1.25 -4.92
CA SER A 10 -38.36 -1.56 -6.32
C SER A 10 -39.44 -2.33 -7.08
N HIS A 11 -40.43 -2.90 -6.38
CA HIS A 11 -41.53 -3.66 -6.99
C HIS A 11 -42.79 -2.80 -7.21
N CYS A 12 -43.21 -2.01 -6.22
CA CYS A 12 -44.46 -1.23 -6.29
C CYS A 12 -44.29 0.29 -6.23
N GLY A 13 -43.08 0.80 -5.97
CA GLY A 13 -42.81 2.25 -5.91
C GLY A 13 -43.23 2.97 -4.63
N ASN A 14 -43.76 2.26 -3.63
CA ASN A 14 -44.13 2.88 -2.34
C ASN A 14 -42.92 3.48 -1.62
N ASP A 15 -43.15 4.60 -0.93
CA ASP A 15 -42.17 5.28 -0.06
C ASP A 15 -41.83 4.42 1.17
N LEU A 16 -40.54 4.28 1.46
CA LEU A 16 -39.98 3.48 2.57
C LEU A 16 -39.36 4.34 3.68
N LYS A 17 -39.49 5.67 3.65
CA LYS A 17 -38.83 6.60 4.58
C LYS A 17 -39.11 6.35 6.06
N TYR A 18 -40.25 5.73 6.38
CA TYR A 18 -40.65 5.41 7.75
C TYR A 18 -40.54 3.91 8.10
N VAL A 19 -40.02 3.10 7.18
CA VAL A 19 -39.76 1.67 7.40
C VAL A 19 -38.36 1.52 8.02
N GLU A 20 -38.25 0.76 9.10
CA GLU A 20 -36.97 0.50 9.76
C GLU A 20 -36.05 -0.33 8.86
N ALA A 21 -34.80 0.11 8.70
CA ALA A 21 -33.81 -0.56 7.87
C ALA A 21 -32.96 -1.54 8.69
N GLU A 22 -32.87 -2.79 8.22
CA GLU A 22 -31.94 -3.79 8.77
C GLU A 22 -30.57 -3.69 8.07
N PHE A 23 -29.48 -3.81 8.84
CA PHE A 23 -28.14 -3.85 8.27
C PHE A 23 -27.93 -5.13 7.46
N LEU A 24 -27.53 -5.00 6.19
CA LEU A 24 -27.24 -6.14 5.33
C LEU A 24 -25.75 -6.41 5.15
N LYS A 25 -24.99 -5.40 4.69
CA LYS A 25 -23.54 -5.52 4.39
C LYS A 25 -22.88 -4.15 4.23
N ARG A 26 -21.55 -4.12 4.32
CA ARG A 26 -20.73 -2.95 4.01
C ARG A 26 -19.59 -3.29 3.05
N ARG A 27 -19.15 -2.30 2.28
CA ARG A 27 -17.95 -2.34 1.44
C ARG A 27 -17.15 -1.05 1.67
N GLN A 28 -15.84 -1.12 1.45
CA GLN A 28 -14.94 0.02 1.54
C GLN A 28 -14.23 0.19 0.20
N ILE A 29 -14.01 1.44 -0.19
CA ILE A 29 -13.14 1.81 -1.31
C ILE A 29 -11.89 2.38 -0.67
N ILE A 30 -10.72 1.87 -1.07
CA ILE A 30 -9.42 2.41 -0.68
C ILE A 30 -8.85 3.06 -1.92
N ASP A 31 -8.70 4.39 -1.88
CA ASP A 31 -7.95 5.12 -2.88
C ASP A 31 -6.48 5.08 -2.50
N ILE A 32 -5.65 4.44 -3.33
CA ILE A 32 -4.19 4.48 -3.18
C ILE A 32 -3.70 5.69 -3.98
N PRO A 33 -3.16 6.74 -3.33
CA PRO A 33 -2.64 7.89 -4.06
C PRO A 33 -1.40 7.47 -4.86
N ILE A 34 -1.02 8.31 -5.82
CA ILE A 34 0.24 8.14 -6.56
C ILE A 34 1.40 8.05 -5.55
N ILE A 35 2.11 6.92 -5.57
CA ILE A 35 3.28 6.69 -4.73
C ILE A 35 4.50 7.26 -5.47
N ASN A 36 5.16 8.24 -4.88
CA ASN A 36 6.45 8.73 -5.34
C ASN A 36 7.55 8.14 -4.45
N PRO A 37 8.22 7.04 -4.85
CA PRO A 37 9.18 6.36 -3.99
C PRO A 37 10.44 7.21 -3.80
N GLU A 38 10.85 7.41 -2.55
CA GLU A 38 12.17 7.93 -2.19
C GLU A 38 13.11 6.77 -1.89
N TYR A 39 14.29 6.78 -2.51
CA TYR A 39 15.29 5.72 -2.34
C TYR A 39 16.59 6.30 -1.77
N THR A 40 17.16 5.59 -0.80
CA THR A 40 18.51 5.85 -0.28
C THR A 40 19.40 4.67 -0.63
N GLU A 41 20.38 4.88 -1.50
CA GLU A 41 21.39 3.87 -1.81
C GLU A 41 22.38 3.74 -0.65
N GLN A 42 22.72 2.51 -0.28
CA GLN A 42 23.69 2.18 0.75
C GLN A 42 24.79 1.32 0.13
N GLN A 43 26.03 1.78 0.17
CA GLN A 43 27.19 1.08 -0.37
C GLN A 43 28.10 0.56 0.73
N ILE A 44 28.63 -0.65 0.53
CA ILE A 44 29.59 -1.29 1.45
C ILE A 44 30.91 -1.53 0.75
N PHE A 45 32.00 -1.28 1.49
CA PHE A 45 33.35 -1.47 1.02
C PHE A 45 34.08 -2.52 1.85
N LYS A 46 35.05 -3.18 1.21
CA LYS A 46 36.05 -4.02 1.88
C LYS A 46 37.43 -3.37 1.83
N LYS A 47 38.21 -3.52 2.90
CA LYS A 47 39.61 -3.09 2.98
C LYS A 47 40.49 -4.21 3.50
N VAL A 48 41.59 -4.47 2.80
CA VAL A 48 42.59 -5.47 3.21
C VAL A 48 43.73 -4.77 3.92
N CYS A 49 44.01 -5.17 5.16
CA CYS A 49 45.13 -4.66 5.93
C CYS A 49 46.45 -5.24 5.38
N ARG A 50 47.57 -4.57 5.65
CA ARG A 50 48.93 -5.07 5.30
C ARG A 50 49.25 -6.42 5.95
N CYS A 51 48.58 -6.78 7.04
CA CYS A 51 48.70 -8.12 7.65
C CYS A 51 47.91 -9.22 6.94
N GLY A 52 47.16 -8.88 5.88
CA GLY A 52 46.30 -9.80 5.14
C GLY A 52 44.85 -9.89 5.64
N PHE A 53 44.51 -9.27 6.77
CA PHE A 53 43.15 -9.30 7.31
C PHE A 53 42.17 -8.47 6.47
N CYS A 54 41.04 -9.06 6.09
CA CYS A 54 39.98 -8.42 5.31
C CYS A 54 38.92 -7.83 6.25
N ASN A 55 38.72 -6.52 6.19
CA ASN A 55 37.69 -5.80 6.92
C ASN A 55 36.53 -5.53 5.97
N VAL A 56 35.33 -5.93 6.35
CA VAL A 56 34.10 -5.72 5.59
C VAL A 56 33.12 -5.02 6.53
N TYR A 57 32.45 -3.98 6.04
CA TYR A 57 31.35 -3.36 6.77
C TYR A 57 30.08 -4.17 6.55
N GLU A 58 29.18 -4.23 7.53
CA GLU A 58 27.90 -4.93 7.41
C GLU A 58 26.75 -3.92 7.28
N PHE A 59 25.73 -4.26 6.50
CA PHE A 59 24.54 -3.42 6.40
C PHE A 59 23.82 -3.37 7.75
N PRO A 60 23.18 -2.24 8.11
CA PRO A 60 22.22 -2.23 9.20
C PRO A 60 21.11 -3.26 8.93
N THR A 61 20.54 -3.84 9.99
CA THR A 61 19.49 -4.88 9.91
C THR A 61 18.20 -4.46 9.20
N GLN A 62 18.08 -3.19 8.81
CA GLN A 62 16.95 -2.62 8.09
C GLN A 62 17.20 -2.57 6.57
N VAL A 63 18.44 -2.74 6.13
CA VAL A 63 18.87 -2.66 4.73
C VAL A 63 19.10 -4.08 4.20
N ASN A 64 18.00 -4.81 4.01
CA ASN A 64 18.03 -6.26 3.75
C ASN A 64 17.64 -6.67 2.31
N ALA A 65 17.24 -5.72 1.45
CA ALA A 65 16.71 -5.99 0.12
C ALA A 65 17.50 -5.25 -0.97
N ASN A 66 17.80 -5.95 -2.06
CA ASN A 66 18.33 -5.35 -3.30
C ASN A 66 17.12 -4.88 -4.13
N ILE A 67 16.99 -3.60 -4.45
CA ILE A 67 15.84 -3.09 -5.21
C ILE A 67 16.17 -2.87 -6.69
N SER A 68 15.21 -3.16 -7.56
CA SER A 68 15.23 -2.75 -8.98
C SER A 68 13.80 -2.60 -9.50
N TYR A 69 13.57 -1.53 -10.25
CA TYR A 69 12.31 -1.22 -10.94
C TYR A 69 12.61 -0.99 -12.44
N GLY A 70 11.76 -1.52 -13.34
CA GLY A 70 11.98 -1.56 -14.80
C GLY A 70 11.44 -0.32 -15.56
N GLU A 71 11.71 -0.21 -16.88
CA GLU A 71 11.51 1.01 -17.70
C GLU A 71 10.08 1.57 -17.81
N ASN A 72 9.04 0.83 -17.40
CA ASN A 72 7.65 1.29 -17.49
C ASN A 72 6.91 1.08 -16.18
N GLU A 73 7.12 1.99 -15.23
CA GLU A 73 6.20 2.13 -14.10
C GLU A 73 5.07 3.09 -14.48
N ARG A 74 4.05 2.57 -15.20
CA ARG A 74 2.71 3.15 -15.12
C ARG A 74 1.86 2.21 -14.29
N VAL A 75 1.87 2.47 -12.99
CA VAL A 75 0.90 1.89 -12.06
C VAL A 75 -0.47 2.45 -12.44
N PHE A 76 -1.37 1.59 -12.91
CA PHE A 76 -2.81 1.83 -12.93
C PHE A 76 -3.46 0.85 -11.96
#